data_AF-A0A1B1YLW1-F1
#
_entry.id   AF-A0A1B1YLW1-F1
#
_cell.length_a   1.000
_cell.length_b   1.000
_cell.length_c   1.000
_cell.angle_alpha   90.00
_cell.angle_beta   90.00
_cell.angle_gamma   90.00
#
_symmetry.space_group_name_H-M   'P 1'
#
loop_
_entity.id
_entity.type
_entity.pdbx_description
1 polymer ?
#
loop_
_entity_poly.entity_id
_entity_poly.type
_entity_poly.pdbx_seq_one_letter_code
_entity_poly.pdbx_strand_id
1 'polypeptide(L)'
;MPQITLRLNNFLYNASIYGFIQVLKTMENDFLDVNYTIKGNTLTFSSDVFENFTEYYLKTLINKFEKDTNYYMIIDKYHALISHDFTEDSSQYKEFLNFLSSKLKKFKGYEIIKKRNEKTDILNTLDLLKRKDIDFDTKKIYLKEIVECLEKHKDIFLLKDIVNTKVKLFWDNIAFLNNNNKNKEMSDCYKNTFIDPVIQYLNKKQRKSANQCIECGRNVSSQKEGSMRWLNDVGVDIKRKISNYWNFNPDIVVCPICKTVYSCAPLGFYIVGNNALFINSNTSIEAIIRMNNLNFKMNTLVDIENAVYYSIARAFNYLSNVESAKKQANSNIQVVKRVAYKNGTTYQFNIIVPSVLTVLSEREKEFRQLLNKYYMFSQKANKKEPRKIINIYDKTIENILNNRDLYMLLYDILKDALDSSQKVDFLYAVLKVQISNLMKGVTGMERTERINKLEKTTFFLRKCGLEIKGTFADNNEIQESGKLKSYIYKLLTALRINNVSLFMDTAIRIFNDTKKEIPITFINMLNDQNQFKILGYAFVLGLLGQDDVSDKNEFNNKNLTEKGEDENE
;
A
#
# COMPACT_ATOMS: atom_id res chain seq x y z
N MET A 1 -25.14 1.66 -32.30
CA MET A 1 -23.75 1.30 -31.93
C MET A 1 -23.77 -0.05 -31.24
N PRO A 2 -22.83 -0.96 -31.52
CA PRO A 2 -22.73 -2.24 -30.78
C PRO A 2 -22.45 -1.99 -29.29
N GLN A 3 -23.15 -2.73 -28.43
CA GLN A 3 -22.83 -2.77 -27.00
C GLN A 3 -21.63 -3.69 -26.75
N ILE A 4 -20.74 -3.25 -25.85
CA ILE A 4 -19.52 -3.95 -25.49
C ILE A 4 -19.57 -4.26 -24.00
N THR A 5 -19.37 -5.53 -23.67
CA THR A 5 -19.27 -6.02 -22.29
C THR A 5 -17.84 -6.41 -21.95
N LEU A 6 -17.33 -5.91 -20.81
CA LEU A 6 -16.07 -6.30 -20.19
C LEU A 6 -16.36 -6.96 -18.85
N ARG A 7 -15.55 -7.96 -18.49
CA ARG A 7 -15.64 -8.66 -17.21
C ARG A 7 -14.32 -8.60 -16.48
N LEU A 8 -14.38 -8.55 -15.15
CA LEU A 8 -13.19 -8.73 -14.32
C LEU A 8 -12.54 -10.08 -14.63
N ASN A 9 -11.21 -10.11 -14.64
CA ASN A 9 -10.41 -11.30 -14.92
C ASN A 9 -9.18 -11.36 -13.99
N ASN A 10 -8.04 -10.83 -14.43
CA ASN A 10 -6.80 -10.77 -13.64
C ASN A 10 -6.57 -9.39 -13.03
N PHE A 11 -5.67 -9.29 -12.05
CA PHE A 11 -5.42 -8.06 -11.30
C PHE A 11 -5.08 -6.83 -12.19
N LEU A 12 -4.31 -7.04 -13.26
CA LEU A 12 -3.85 -5.95 -14.12
C LEU A 12 -4.98 -5.51 -15.05
N TYR A 13 -5.76 -6.46 -15.56
CA TYR A 13 -6.95 -6.16 -16.34
C TYR A 13 -8.01 -5.46 -15.50
N ASN A 14 -8.19 -5.88 -14.24
CA ASN A 14 -9.12 -5.25 -13.29
C ASN A 14 -8.70 -3.81 -12.99
N ALA A 15 -7.41 -3.55 -12.76
CA ALA A 15 -6.90 -2.19 -12.64
C ALA A 15 -7.13 -1.36 -13.92
N SER A 16 -6.95 -1.99 -15.07
CA SER A 16 -7.17 -1.37 -16.37
C SER A 16 -8.64 -1.04 -16.64
N ILE A 17 -9.58 -1.91 -16.25
CA ILE A 17 -11.02 -1.63 -16.27
C ILE A 17 -11.34 -0.45 -15.35
N TYR A 18 -10.78 -0.42 -14.14
CA TYR A 18 -10.97 0.73 -13.24
C TYR A 18 -10.43 2.02 -13.86
N GLY A 19 -9.25 1.98 -14.48
CA GLY A 19 -8.70 3.11 -15.23
C GLY A 19 -9.56 3.53 -16.42
N PHE A 20 -10.14 2.59 -17.15
CA PHE A 20 -11.08 2.86 -18.25
C PHE A 20 -12.34 3.57 -17.74
N ILE A 21 -12.88 3.13 -16.59
CA ILE A 21 -14.01 3.79 -15.94
C ILE A 21 -13.67 5.24 -15.54
N GLN A 22 -12.43 5.54 -15.14
CA GLN A 22 -12.03 6.94 -14.87
C GLN A 22 -12.09 7.82 -16.12
N VAL A 23 -11.80 7.26 -17.30
CA VAL A 23 -11.94 7.97 -18.58
C VAL A 23 -13.42 8.22 -18.87
N LEU A 24 -14.29 7.21 -18.71
CA LEU A 24 -15.74 7.35 -18.88
C LEU A 24 -16.32 8.41 -17.94
N LYS A 25 -15.91 8.42 -16.66
CA LYS A 25 -16.33 9.46 -15.70
C LYS A 25 -15.86 10.85 -16.10
N THR A 26 -14.68 10.97 -16.71
CA THR A 26 -14.20 12.26 -17.22
C THR A 26 -15.08 12.75 -18.37
N MET A 27 -15.52 11.85 -19.25
CA MET A 27 -16.48 12.15 -20.31
C MET A 27 -17.84 12.60 -19.75
N GLU A 28 -18.39 11.87 -18.78
CA GLU A 28 -19.64 12.26 -18.11
C GLU A 28 -19.55 13.63 -17.44
N ASN A 29 -18.42 13.92 -16.78
CA ASN A 29 -18.19 15.21 -16.12
C ASN A 29 -18.09 16.39 -17.10
N ASP A 30 -17.75 16.14 -18.37
CA ASP A 30 -17.78 17.13 -19.45
C ASP A 30 -19.11 17.09 -20.23
N PHE A 31 -20.17 16.56 -19.62
CA PHE A 31 -21.53 16.50 -20.16
C PHE A 31 -21.68 15.70 -21.46
N LEU A 32 -20.74 14.79 -21.74
CA LEU A 32 -20.90 13.82 -22.81
C LEU A 32 -21.87 12.73 -22.37
N ASP A 33 -22.84 12.39 -23.21
CA ASP A 33 -23.74 11.27 -22.94
C ASP A 33 -23.00 9.94 -23.12
N VAL A 34 -22.63 9.31 -22.00
CA VAL A 34 -21.90 8.04 -21.98
C VAL A 34 -22.80 6.97 -21.39
N ASN A 35 -23.41 6.16 -22.26
CA ASN A 35 -24.25 5.06 -21.81
C ASN A 35 -23.40 3.85 -21.39
N TYR A 36 -23.17 3.70 -20.09
CA TYR A 36 -22.62 2.48 -19.50
C TYR A 36 -23.36 2.03 -18.24
N THR A 37 -23.22 0.74 -17.93
CA THR A 37 -23.80 0.12 -16.74
C THR A 37 -22.77 -0.77 -16.08
N ILE A 38 -22.64 -0.63 -14.76
CA ILE A 38 -21.83 -1.50 -13.92
C ILE A 38 -22.79 -2.41 -13.15
N LYS A 39 -22.57 -3.73 -13.24
CA LYS A 39 -23.32 -4.72 -12.48
C LYS A 39 -22.39 -5.85 -12.05
N GLY A 40 -22.03 -5.87 -10.78
CA GLY A 40 -21.19 -6.93 -10.23
C GLY A 40 -19.80 -6.93 -10.89
N ASN A 41 -19.41 -8.04 -11.51
CA ASN A 41 -18.10 -8.16 -12.19
C ASN A 41 -18.10 -7.65 -13.64
N THR A 42 -19.17 -6.99 -14.09
CA THR A 42 -19.39 -6.68 -15.51
C THR A 42 -19.59 -5.18 -15.73
N LEU A 43 -18.88 -4.62 -16.72
CA LEU A 43 -19.08 -3.28 -17.28
C LEU A 43 -19.62 -3.42 -18.70
N THR A 44 -20.77 -2.82 -18.99
CA THR A 44 -21.33 -2.77 -20.35
C THR A 44 -21.42 -1.33 -20.80
N PHE A 45 -21.00 -1.01 -22.03
CA PHE A 45 -21.02 0.34 -22.58
C PHE A 45 -21.24 0.34 -24.10
N SER A 46 -21.68 1.47 -24.64
CA SER A 46 -21.82 1.67 -26.09
C SER A 46 -20.47 1.90 -26.77
N SER A 47 -20.28 1.45 -28.01
CA SER A 47 -18.99 1.61 -28.71
C SER A 47 -18.66 3.05 -29.16
N ASP A 48 -19.63 3.96 -29.10
CA ASP A 48 -19.47 5.40 -29.39
C ASP A 48 -18.39 6.06 -28.53
N VAL A 49 -18.15 5.56 -27.32
CA VAL A 49 -17.10 6.06 -26.41
C VAL A 49 -15.73 6.13 -27.07
N PHE A 50 -15.46 5.29 -28.09
CA PHE A 50 -14.19 5.26 -28.80
C PHE A 50 -13.95 6.46 -29.73
N GLU A 51 -14.99 7.21 -30.12
CA GLU A 51 -14.84 8.37 -31.00
C GLU A 51 -13.99 9.47 -30.35
N ASN A 52 -14.29 9.79 -29.09
CA ASN A 52 -13.60 10.84 -28.32
C ASN A 52 -12.56 10.27 -27.34
N PHE A 53 -12.38 8.95 -27.28
CA PHE A 53 -11.60 8.30 -26.23
C PHE A 53 -10.17 8.81 -26.10
N THR A 54 -9.50 9.11 -27.22
CA THR A 54 -8.11 9.58 -27.19
C THR A 54 -7.97 10.90 -26.42
N GLU A 55 -8.84 11.86 -26.69
CA GLU A 55 -8.84 13.17 -26.03
C GLU A 55 -9.09 13.01 -24.53
N TYR A 56 -10.15 12.28 -24.18
CA TYR A 56 -10.52 12.06 -22.80
C TYR A 56 -9.51 11.22 -22.03
N TYR A 57 -8.87 10.24 -22.65
CA TYR A 57 -7.77 9.50 -22.03
C TYR A 57 -6.62 10.44 -21.62
N LEU A 58 -6.19 11.33 -22.52
CA LEU A 58 -5.14 12.30 -22.24
C LEU A 58 -5.57 13.33 -21.21
N LYS A 59 -6.83 13.79 -21.27
CA LYS A 59 -7.42 14.70 -20.28
C LYS A 59 -7.48 14.06 -18.89
N THR A 60 -7.90 12.80 -18.77
CA THR A 60 -7.91 12.08 -17.49
C THR A 60 -6.51 11.91 -16.93
N LEU A 61 -5.49 11.64 -17.76
CA LEU A 61 -4.09 11.62 -17.33
C LEU A 61 -3.65 12.97 -16.75
N ILE A 62 -3.94 14.07 -17.45
CA ILE A 62 -3.64 15.42 -16.99
C ILE A 62 -4.34 15.71 -15.66
N ASN A 63 -5.66 15.55 -15.60
CA ASN A 63 -6.47 15.83 -14.41
C ASN A 63 -5.97 15.05 -13.18
N LYS A 64 -5.54 13.79 -13.38
CA LYS A 64 -5.08 12.93 -12.29
C LYS A 64 -3.66 13.27 -11.82
N PHE A 65 -2.76 13.65 -12.72
CA PHE A 65 -1.32 13.72 -12.42
C PHE A 65 -0.68 15.10 -12.57
N GLU A 66 -1.41 16.14 -12.97
CA GLU A 66 -0.88 17.49 -13.21
C GLU A 66 -0.03 18.00 -12.04
N LYS A 67 -0.52 17.85 -10.81
CA LYS A 67 0.15 18.33 -9.58
C LYS A 67 1.48 17.62 -9.28
N ASP A 68 1.72 16.46 -9.90
CA ASP A 68 2.96 15.69 -9.73
C ASP A 68 4.02 16.05 -10.80
N THR A 69 3.72 16.99 -11.70
CA THR A 69 4.61 17.31 -12.82
C THR A 69 5.60 18.43 -12.51
N ASN A 70 6.74 18.41 -13.20
CA ASN A 70 7.70 19.51 -13.17
C ASN A 70 7.10 20.79 -13.74
N TYR A 71 6.18 20.71 -14.70
CA TYR A 71 5.44 21.88 -15.20
C TYR A 71 4.72 22.59 -14.05
N TYR A 72 3.89 21.86 -13.30
CA TYR A 72 3.12 22.44 -12.20
C TYR A 72 4.05 23.05 -11.15
N MET A 73 5.14 22.36 -10.79
CA MET A 73 6.14 22.89 -9.87
C MET A 73 6.84 24.16 -10.39
N ILE A 74 7.08 24.28 -11.69
CA ILE A 74 7.69 25.48 -12.28
C ILE A 74 6.72 26.66 -12.17
N ILE A 75 5.46 26.46 -12.57
CA ILE A 75 4.43 27.51 -12.54
C ILE A 75 4.15 27.97 -11.11
N ASP A 76 4.00 27.04 -10.17
CA ASP A 76 3.77 27.34 -8.74
C ASP A 76 4.94 28.14 -8.13
N LYS A 77 6.18 27.71 -8.40
CA LYS A 77 7.38 28.45 -7.95
C LYS A 77 7.52 29.82 -8.61
N TYR A 78 7.14 29.93 -9.88
CA TYR A 78 7.14 31.22 -10.57
C TYR A 78 6.14 32.19 -9.94
N HIS A 79 4.90 31.74 -9.69
CA HIS A 79 3.90 32.56 -9.01
C HIS A 79 4.33 32.99 -7.61
N ALA A 80 4.94 32.09 -6.83
CA ALA A 80 5.49 32.42 -5.52
C ALA A 80 6.68 33.41 -5.59
N LEU A 81 7.46 33.36 -6.67
CA LEU A 81 8.56 34.28 -6.90
C LEU A 81 8.05 35.69 -7.24
N ILE A 82 7.10 35.82 -8.16
CA ILE A 82 6.56 37.12 -8.59
C ILE A 82 5.62 37.77 -7.55
N SER A 83 5.11 36.99 -6.58
CA SER A 83 4.28 37.53 -5.50
C SER A 83 5.08 38.33 -4.46
N HIS A 84 6.41 38.30 -4.54
CA HIS A 84 7.33 39.04 -3.69
C HIS A 84 8.24 39.89 -4.59
N ASP A 85 8.68 41.05 -4.11
CA ASP A 85 9.76 41.77 -4.79
C ASP A 85 11.05 40.95 -4.67
N PHE A 86 11.59 40.51 -5.81
CA PHE A 86 12.82 39.73 -5.89
C PHE A 86 13.88 40.46 -6.70
N THR A 87 15.14 40.26 -6.32
CA THR A 87 16.32 40.82 -7.00
C THR A 87 17.17 39.69 -7.58
N GLU A 88 18.11 40.02 -8.46
CA GLU A 88 19.01 39.04 -9.07
C GLU A 88 19.84 38.27 -8.02
N ASP A 89 20.12 38.92 -6.88
CA ASP A 89 20.89 38.33 -5.81
C ASP A 89 20.11 37.46 -4.83
N SER A 90 18.78 37.53 -4.87
CA SER A 90 17.92 36.75 -4.00
C SER A 90 18.17 35.24 -4.16
N SER A 91 18.22 34.53 -3.04
CA SER A 91 18.38 33.07 -3.03
C SER A 91 17.24 32.38 -3.78
N GLN A 92 16.01 32.89 -3.62
CA GLN A 92 14.81 32.36 -4.28
C GLN A 92 14.92 32.41 -5.81
N TYR A 93 15.36 33.54 -6.38
CA TYR A 93 15.57 33.66 -7.83
C TYR A 93 16.64 32.70 -8.33
N LYS A 94 17.80 32.64 -7.66
CA LYS A 94 18.91 31.75 -8.02
C LYS A 94 18.49 30.28 -7.96
N GLU A 95 17.78 29.88 -6.92
CA GLU A 95 17.23 28.53 -6.77
C GLU A 95 16.20 28.19 -7.86
N PHE A 96 15.28 29.12 -8.14
CA PHE A 96 14.29 28.94 -9.20
C PHE A 96 14.93 28.82 -10.57
N LEU A 97 15.89 29.69 -10.92
CA LEU A 97 16.58 29.67 -12.20
C LEU A 97 17.38 28.36 -12.41
N ASN A 98 18.04 27.88 -11.35
CA ASN A 98 18.72 26.58 -11.35
C ASN A 98 17.74 25.43 -11.56
N PHE A 99 16.61 25.45 -10.86
CA PHE A 99 15.55 24.46 -11.01
C PHE A 99 14.97 24.47 -12.43
N LEU A 100 14.52 25.62 -12.92
CA LEU A 100 13.98 25.85 -14.27
C LEU A 100 14.94 25.32 -15.34
N SER A 101 16.20 25.76 -15.29
CA SER A 101 17.26 25.32 -16.20
C SER A 101 17.44 23.80 -16.19
N SER A 102 17.48 23.19 -15.00
CA SER A 102 17.73 21.75 -14.85
C SER A 102 16.62 20.88 -15.47
N LYS A 103 15.38 21.38 -15.47
CA LYS A 103 14.20 20.67 -15.96
C LYS A 103 14.00 20.88 -17.45
N LEU A 104 14.01 22.14 -17.89
CA LEU A 104 13.77 22.48 -19.30
C LEU A 104 14.88 21.97 -20.22
N LYS A 105 16.16 22.03 -19.83
CA LYS A 105 17.24 21.43 -20.64
C LYS A 105 17.10 19.93 -20.88
N LYS A 106 16.38 19.20 -20.01
CA LYS A 106 16.13 17.75 -20.15
C LYS A 106 14.82 17.42 -20.89
N PHE A 107 14.00 18.43 -21.20
CA PHE A 107 12.70 18.26 -21.82
C PHE A 107 12.83 17.80 -23.28
N LYS A 108 12.00 16.82 -23.68
CA LYS A 108 12.05 16.17 -25.01
C LYS A 108 10.76 16.40 -25.81
N GLY A 109 10.23 17.63 -25.78
CA GLY A 109 9.00 18.02 -26.50
C GLY A 109 9.16 19.24 -27.41
N TYR A 110 10.33 19.87 -27.46
CA TYR A 110 10.55 21.11 -28.23
C TYR A 110 10.24 20.98 -29.72
N GLU A 111 10.53 19.83 -30.34
CA GLU A 111 10.22 19.58 -31.75
C GLU A 111 8.71 19.55 -32.04
N ILE A 112 7.89 19.16 -31.06
CA ILE A 112 6.43 19.20 -31.20
C ILE A 112 5.94 20.65 -31.10
N ILE A 113 6.47 21.40 -30.12
CA ILE A 113 6.15 22.81 -29.91
C ILE A 113 6.49 23.65 -31.15
N LYS A 114 7.67 23.44 -31.75
CA LYS A 114 8.06 24.10 -33.02
C LYS A 114 7.08 23.82 -34.15
N LYS A 115 6.60 22.58 -34.29
CA LYS A 115 5.60 22.20 -35.31
C LYS A 115 4.23 22.86 -35.08
N ARG A 116 3.92 23.28 -33.86
CA ARG A 116 2.74 24.11 -33.53
C ARG A 116 2.96 25.61 -33.78
N ASN A 117 3.94 25.97 -34.61
CA ASN A 117 4.30 27.34 -34.98
C ASN A 117 4.70 28.22 -33.77
N GLU A 118 5.32 27.62 -32.75
CA GLU A 118 5.88 28.40 -31.65
C GLU A 118 7.21 29.04 -32.05
N LYS A 119 7.32 30.35 -31.80
CA LYS A 119 8.50 31.16 -32.16
C LYS A 119 9.47 31.31 -30.99
N THR A 120 9.00 31.17 -29.75
CA THR A 120 9.84 31.30 -28.55
C THR A 120 10.82 30.13 -28.44
N ASP A 121 12.12 30.42 -28.58
CA ASP A 121 13.18 29.45 -28.31
C ASP A 121 13.55 29.43 -26.83
N ILE A 122 12.83 28.59 -26.08
CA ILE A 122 13.04 28.41 -24.63
C ILE A 122 14.51 28.11 -24.27
N LEU A 123 15.23 27.33 -25.10
CA LEU A 123 16.61 26.95 -24.76
C LEU A 123 17.56 28.14 -24.91
N ASN A 124 17.40 28.93 -25.98
CA ASN A 124 18.17 30.15 -26.16
C ASN A 124 17.83 31.19 -25.07
N THR A 125 16.54 31.40 -24.78
CA THR A 125 16.10 32.31 -23.71
C THR A 125 16.64 31.91 -22.33
N LEU A 126 16.74 30.60 -22.03
CA LEU A 126 17.38 30.11 -20.80
C LEU A 126 18.88 30.42 -20.72
N ASP A 127 19.58 30.43 -21.85
CA ASP A 127 21.00 30.76 -21.88
C ASP A 127 21.22 32.29 -21.77
N LEU A 128 20.28 33.11 -22.29
CA LEU A 128 20.25 34.55 -22.05
C LEU A 128 20.06 34.90 -20.57
N LEU A 129 19.19 34.18 -19.85
CA LEU A 129 18.97 34.40 -18.40
C LEU A 129 20.23 34.24 -17.54
N LYS A 130 21.28 33.59 -18.05
CA LYS A 130 22.56 33.35 -17.32
C LYS A 130 23.64 34.37 -17.63
N ARG A 131 23.42 35.23 -18.63
CA ARG A 131 24.39 36.23 -19.06
C ARG A 131 24.48 37.38 -18.06
N LYS A 132 25.71 37.84 -17.79
CA LYS A 132 25.96 38.95 -16.85
C LYS A 132 25.78 40.32 -17.51
N ASP A 133 25.86 40.38 -18.83
CA ASP A 133 25.68 41.58 -19.66
C ASP A 133 24.22 42.02 -19.81
N ILE A 134 23.27 41.18 -19.41
CA ILE A 134 21.83 41.46 -19.51
C ILE A 134 21.32 41.99 -18.18
N ASP A 135 20.63 43.13 -18.22
CA ASP A 135 20.03 43.76 -17.05
C ASP A 135 18.91 42.90 -16.45
N PHE A 136 18.62 43.14 -15.17
CA PHE A 136 17.71 42.30 -14.42
C PHE A 136 16.23 42.47 -14.86
N ASP A 137 15.83 43.65 -15.34
CA ASP A 137 14.45 43.86 -15.80
C ASP A 137 14.20 43.14 -17.13
N THR A 138 15.18 43.12 -18.03
CA THR A 138 15.16 42.28 -19.24
C THR A 138 15.12 40.79 -18.90
N LYS A 139 15.85 40.34 -17.86
CA LYS A 139 15.76 38.95 -17.37
C LYS A 139 14.35 38.59 -16.89
N LYS A 140 13.63 39.50 -16.23
CA LYS A 140 12.22 39.27 -15.84
C LYS A 140 11.32 39.09 -17.06
N ILE A 141 11.55 39.86 -18.13
CA ILE A 141 10.80 39.72 -19.39
C ILE A 141 11.03 38.33 -20.00
N TYR A 142 12.29 37.91 -20.13
CA TYR A 142 12.62 36.57 -20.62
C TYR A 142 12.03 35.43 -19.77
N LEU A 143 12.00 35.62 -18.45
CA LEU A 143 11.38 34.65 -17.54
C LEU A 143 9.87 34.54 -17.81
N LYS A 144 9.21 35.68 -17.98
CA LYS A 144 7.79 35.76 -18.31
C LYS A 144 7.49 35.12 -19.68
N GLU A 145 8.30 35.40 -20.70
CA GLU A 145 8.17 34.78 -22.03
C GLU A 145 8.27 33.25 -21.98
N ILE A 146 9.20 32.71 -21.17
CA ILE A 146 9.30 31.26 -20.97
C ILE A 146 8.01 30.73 -20.36
N VAL A 147 7.50 31.36 -19.29
CA VAL A 147 6.29 30.92 -18.60
C VAL A 147 5.06 31.00 -19.50
N GLU A 148 4.88 32.07 -20.26
CA GLU A 148 3.80 32.20 -21.23
C GLU A 148 3.85 31.10 -22.30
N CYS A 149 5.05 30.74 -22.77
CA CYS A 149 5.23 29.63 -23.69
C CYS A 149 4.89 28.27 -23.04
N LEU A 150 5.24 28.06 -21.76
CA LEU A 150 4.85 26.88 -21.00
C LEU A 150 3.33 26.77 -20.91
N GLU A 151 2.64 27.85 -20.53
CA GLU A 151 1.18 27.89 -20.38
C GLU A 151 0.45 27.65 -21.70
N LYS A 152 0.94 28.26 -22.79
CA LYS A 152 0.38 28.07 -24.13
C LYS A 152 0.45 26.62 -24.62
N HIS A 153 1.52 25.89 -24.28
CA HIS A 153 1.73 24.48 -24.65
C HIS A 153 1.65 23.54 -23.45
N LYS A 154 0.79 23.89 -22.48
CA LYS A 154 0.61 23.18 -21.21
C LYS A 154 0.41 21.68 -21.39
N ASP A 155 -0.39 21.28 -22.37
CA ASP A 155 -0.66 19.87 -22.69
C ASP A 155 0.62 19.08 -23.01
N ILE A 156 1.53 19.63 -23.82
CA ILE A 156 2.78 18.95 -24.21
C ILE A 156 3.69 18.79 -22.98
N PHE A 157 3.86 19.86 -22.19
CA PHE A 157 4.72 19.83 -21.01
C PHE A 157 4.23 18.81 -19.98
N LEU A 158 2.93 18.84 -19.69
CA LEU A 158 2.30 17.89 -18.78
C LEU A 158 2.39 16.45 -19.30
N LEU A 159 1.92 16.20 -20.53
CA LEU A 159 1.84 14.84 -21.05
C LEU A 159 3.22 14.21 -21.24
N LYS A 160 4.24 14.95 -21.69
CA LYS A 160 5.61 14.41 -21.79
C LYS A 160 6.14 13.96 -20.44
N ASP A 161 5.86 14.70 -19.37
CA ASP A 161 6.30 14.34 -18.03
C ASP A 161 5.50 13.15 -17.49
N ILE A 162 4.16 13.22 -17.54
CA ILE A 162 3.24 12.16 -17.08
C ILE A 162 3.51 10.84 -17.80
N VAL A 163 3.70 10.87 -19.12
CA VAL A 163 3.98 9.67 -19.91
C VAL A 163 5.27 8.99 -19.45
N ASN A 164 6.33 9.77 -19.23
CA ASN A 164 7.64 9.23 -18.86
C ASN A 164 7.72 8.77 -17.41
N THR A 165 6.98 9.43 -16.50
CA THR A 165 7.06 9.17 -15.05
C THR A 165 5.95 8.25 -14.54
N LYS A 166 4.75 8.30 -15.13
CA LYS A 166 3.55 7.57 -14.67
C LYS A 166 3.18 6.43 -15.61
N VAL A 167 3.03 6.69 -16.91
CA VAL A 167 2.57 5.68 -17.88
C VAL A 167 3.64 4.59 -18.11
N LYS A 168 4.90 5.01 -18.26
CA LYS A 168 6.04 4.12 -18.54
C LYS A 168 6.25 3.03 -17.46
N LEU A 169 5.72 3.22 -16.25
CA LEU A 169 5.76 2.23 -15.17
C LEU A 169 5.02 0.92 -15.53
N PHE A 170 4.06 0.99 -16.46
CA PHE A 170 3.14 -0.11 -16.79
C PHE A 170 3.38 -0.68 -18.19
N TRP A 171 3.67 0.17 -19.16
CA TRP A 171 3.94 -0.25 -20.53
C TRP A 171 4.94 0.69 -21.19
N ASP A 172 5.77 0.14 -22.09
CA ASP A 172 6.85 0.88 -22.74
C ASP A 172 6.98 0.47 -24.22
N ASN A 173 7.66 1.30 -25.01
CA ASN A 173 7.98 1.06 -26.41
C ASN A 173 6.76 0.82 -27.32
N ILE A 174 5.62 1.45 -27.01
CA ILE A 174 4.38 1.41 -27.80
C ILE A 174 3.74 2.81 -27.82
N ALA A 175 2.91 3.11 -28.83
CA ALA A 175 2.24 4.40 -29.00
C ALA A 175 3.22 5.59 -28.88
N PHE A 176 2.93 6.56 -28.02
CA PHE A 176 3.78 7.73 -27.78
C PHE A 176 5.10 7.40 -27.04
N LEU A 177 5.24 6.21 -26.43
CA LEU A 177 6.49 5.73 -25.81
C LEU A 177 7.40 5.00 -26.81
N ASN A 178 6.92 4.74 -28.03
CA ASN A 178 7.79 4.21 -29.08
C ASN A 178 8.83 5.27 -29.49
N ASN A 179 10.10 4.88 -29.55
CA ASN A 179 11.19 5.77 -29.93
C ASN A 179 11.00 6.45 -31.30
N ASN A 180 10.30 5.79 -32.23
CA ASN A 180 10.00 6.33 -33.56
C ASN A 180 8.94 7.44 -33.55
N ASN A 181 8.25 7.63 -32.42
CA ASN A 181 7.15 8.58 -32.26
C ASN A 181 7.51 9.76 -31.34
N LYS A 182 8.79 9.91 -30.95
CA LYS A 182 9.24 10.96 -30.01
C LYS A 182 8.81 12.38 -30.38
N ASN A 183 8.79 12.69 -31.68
CA ASN A 183 8.53 14.03 -32.23
C ASN A 183 7.16 14.15 -32.92
N LYS A 184 6.24 13.22 -32.65
CA LYS A 184 4.87 13.22 -33.17
C LYS A 184 3.89 13.63 -32.08
N GLU A 185 2.73 14.13 -32.49
CA GLU A 185 1.63 14.45 -31.57
C GLU A 185 1.20 13.21 -30.78
N MET A 186 1.02 13.37 -29.47
CA MET A 186 0.74 12.24 -28.58
C MET A 186 -0.67 11.68 -28.77
N SER A 187 -1.63 12.54 -29.12
CA SER A 187 -3.00 12.16 -29.52
C SER A 187 -2.98 11.23 -30.73
N ASP A 188 -2.33 11.64 -31.81
CA ASP A 188 -2.22 10.82 -33.04
C ASP A 188 -1.54 9.48 -32.76
N CYS A 189 -0.46 9.49 -31.98
CA CYS A 189 0.25 8.27 -31.62
C CYS A 189 -0.64 7.29 -30.85
N TYR A 190 -1.47 7.80 -29.94
CA TYR A 190 -2.39 6.98 -29.16
C TYR A 190 -3.55 6.47 -30.02
N LYS A 191 -4.20 7.36 -30.78
CA LYS A 191 -5.33 7.06 -31.68
C LYS A 191 -4.96 5.96 -32.68
N ASN A 192 -3.87 6.14 -33.41
CA ASN A 192 -3.39 5.19 -34.41
C ASN A 192 -3.04 3.80 -33.81
N THR A 193 -2.63 3.77 -32.53
CA THR A 193 -2.15 2.53 -31.89
C THR A 193 -3.27 1.74 -31.19
N PHE A 194 -4.26 2.43 -30.64
CA PHE A 194 -5.29 1.85 -29.76
C PHE A 194 -6.71 2.02 -30.30
N ILE A 195 -7.06 3.19 -30.83
CA ILE A 195 -8.45 3.51 -31.20
C ILE A 195 -8.79 3.08 -32.61
N ASP A 196 -7.98 3.44 -33.60
CA ASP A 196 -8.26 3.05 -34.99
C ASP A 196 -8.35 1.53 -35.17
N PRO A 197 -7.51 0.70 -34.50
CA PRO A 197 -7.69 -0.75 -34.51
C PRO A 197 -9.02 -1.22 -33.91
N VAL A 198 -9.57 -0.53 -32.91
CA VAL A 198 -10.89 -0.85 -32.34
C VAL A 198 -12.00 -0.54 -33.35
N ILE A 199 -11.97 0.64 -33.98
CA ILE A 199 -12.96 1.03 -34.99
C ILE A 199 -12.94 0.04 -36.15
N GLN A 200 -11.76 -0.29 -36.67
CA GLN A 200 -11.60 -1.29 -37.73
C GLN A 200 -12.09 -2.68 -37.32
N TYR A 201 -11.88 -3.06 -36.06
CA TYR A 201 -12.31 -4.35 -35.52
C TYR A 201 -13.84 -4.44 -35.38
N LEU A 202 -14.50 -3.37 -34.95
CA LEU A 202 -15.95 -3.31 -34.79
C LEU A 202 -16.69 -3.28 -36.13
N ASN A 203 -16.09 -2.66 -37.16
CA ASN A 203 -16.70 -2.56 -38.49
C ASN A 203 -16.56 -3.84 -39.33
N LYS A 204 -15.69 -4.78 -38.96
CA LYS A 204 -15.49 -6.05 -39.68
C LYS A 204 -16.49 -7.10 -39.20
N LYS A 205 -17.11 -7.83 -40.15
CA LYS A 205 -17.84 -9.08 -39.84
C LYS A 205 -16.86 -10.10 -39.27
N GLN A 206 -16.97 -10.37 -37.97
CA GLN A 206 -16.12 -11.32 -37.27
C GLN A 206 -16.42 -12.75 -37.78
N ARG A 207 -15.42 -13.40 -38.37
CA ARG A 207 -15.49 -14.81 -38.75
C ARG A 207 -15.02 -15.68 -37.58
N LYS A 208 -15.40 -16.96 -37.57
CA LYS A 208 -14.79 -17.93 -36.65
C LYS A 208 -13.28 -17.95 -36.89
N SER A 209 -12.51 -17.74 -35.82
CA SER A 209 -11.05 -17.77 -35.82
C SER A 209 -10.61 -18.79 -34.78
N ALA A 210 -9.47 -19.44 -35.02
CA ALA A 210 -8.82 -20.28 -34.01
C ALA A 210 -8.28 -19.47 -32.82
N ASN A 211 -8.02 -18.17 -33.01
CA ASN A 211 -7.47 -17.31 -31.96
C ASN A 211 -8.58 -16.57 -31.21
N GLN A 212 -8.57 -16.69 -29.88
CA GLN A 212 -9.48 -16.01 -28.98
C GLN A 212 -8.73 -15.06 -28.04
N CYS A 213 -9.36 -13.94 -27.70
CA CYS A 213 -8.82 -12.99 -26.73
C CYS A 213 -8.80 -13.62 -25.32
N ILE A 214 -7.63 -13.65 -24.66
CA ILE A 214 -7.47 -14.21 -23.32
C ILE A 214 -8.34 -13.52 -22.25
N GLU A 215 -8.69 -12.25 -22.46
CA GLU A 215 -9.48 -11.47 -21.49
C GLU A 215 -11.00 -11.60 -21.67
N CYS A 216 -11.47 -11.75 -22.90
CA CYS A 216 -12.91 -11.63 -23.19
C CYS A 216 -13.45 -12.70 -24.13
N GLY A 217 -12.62 -13.64 -24.61
CA GLY A 217 -13.01 -14.73 -25.50
C GLY A 217 -13.37 -14.31 -26.93
N ARG A 218 -13.38 -13.01 -27.27
CA ARG A 218 -13.71 -12.55 -28.62
C ARG A 218 -12.68 -13.06 -29.65
N ASN A 219 -13.15 -13.38 -30.85
CA ASN A 219 -12.30 -13.82 -31.95
C ASN A 219 -11.29 -12.75 -32.36
N VAL A 220 -10.06 -13.17 -32.69
CA VAL A 220 -8.99 -12.30 -33.18
C VAL A 220 -8.46 -12.84 -34.51
N SER A 221 -8.22 -11.95 -35.49
CA SER A 221 -7.80 -12.34 -36.84
C SER A 221 -6.37 -12.91 -36.91
N SER A 222 -5.44 -12.44 -36.08
CA SER A 222 -4.05 -12.91 -36.12
C SER A 222 -3.34 -12.86 -34.76
N GLN A 223 -2.39 -13.77 -34.53
CA GLN A 223 -1.52 -13.77 -33.34
C GLN A 223 -0.59 -12.54 -33.29
N LYS A 224 -0.20 -11.97 -34.44
CA LYS A 224 0.68 -10.79 -34.51
C LYS A 224 0.04 -9.51 -33.96
N GLU A 225 -1.29 -9.46 -33.88
CA GLU A 225 -2.05 -8.36 -33.27
C GLU A 225 -1.97 -8.33 -31.73
N GLY A 226 -1.39 -9.36 -31.09
CA GLY A 226 -1.44 -9.59 -29.63
C GLY A 226 -0.34 -8.99 -28.74
N SER A 227 0.64 -8.23 -29.23
CA SER A 227 1.75 -7.79 -28.36
C SER A 227 1.56 -6.41 -27.72
N MET A 228 1.21 -6.36 -26.42
CA MET A 228 1.67 -5.32 -25.45
C MET A 228 2.78 -5.90 -24.56
N ARG A 229 3.65 -6.75 -25.16
CA ARG A 229 4.69 -7.61 -24.53
C ARG A 229 4.42 -7.85 -23.05
N TRP A 230 3.24 -8.44 -22.86
CA TRP A 230 2.60 -8.91 -21.62
C TRP A 230 2.73 -7.97 -20.41
N LEU A 231 2.85 -6.66 -20.66
CA LEU A 231 2.78 -5.58 -19.66
C LEU A 231 3.77 -5.75 -18.49
N ASN A 232 5.01 -6.06 -18.90
CA ASN A 232 6.30 -6.02 -18.21
C ASN A 232 6.31 -6.45 -16.73
N ASP A 233 6.79 -7.69 -16.53
CA ASP A 233 6.94 -8.44 -15.26
C ASP A 233 5.69 -9.24 -14.79
N VAL A 234 4.68 -9.45 -15.66
CA VAL A 234 3.61 -10.51 -15.57
C VAL A 234 3.76 -11.86 -16.37
N GLY A 235 3.46 -11.97 -17.70
CA GLY A 235 3.71 -13.11 -18.64
C GLY A 235 5.06 -13.28 -19.43
N VAL A 236 5.05 -13.48 -20.76
CA VAL A 236 6.26 -13.83 -21.58
C VAL A 236 6.31 -13.12 -22.94
N ASP A 237 7.49 -12.64 -23.37
CA ASP A 237 7.63 -11.87 -24.62
C ASP A 237 7.35 -12.79 -25.81
N ILE A 238 6.11 -12.78 -26.28
CA ILE A 238 5.59 -13.65 -27.35
C ILE A 238 6.46 -13.60 -28.62
N LYS A 239 7.15 -12.49 -28.89
CA LYS A 239 7.96 -12.31 -30.10
C LYS A 239 9.42 -12.76 -29.93
N ARG A 240 9.93 -12.94 -28.70
CA ARG A 240 11.35 -13.28 -28.42
C ARG A 240 11.55 -14.53 -27.57
N LYS A 241 10.55 -14.94 -26.79
CA LYS A 241 10.64 -15.99 -25.76
C LYS A 241 9.50 -17.01 -25.91
N ILE A 242 9.46 -17.69 -27.06
CA ILE A 242 8.39 -18.65 -27.37
C ILE A 242 8.55 -20.01 -26.65
N SER A 243 9.70 -20.25 -26.00
CA SER A 243 10.00 -21.51 -25.28
C SER A 243 9.06 -21.83 -24.12
N ASN A 244 8.35 -20.82 -23.60
CA ASN A 244 7.42 -21.01 -22.47
C ASN A 244 6.03 -21.47 -22.92
N TYR A 245 5.78 -21.54 -24.24
CA TYR A 245 4.51 -22.01 -24.79
C TYR A 245 4.61 -23.47 -25.20
N TRP A 246 3.50 -24.21 -25.04
CA TRP A 246 3.40 -25.58 -25.49
C TRP A 246 3.74 -25.69 -26.99
N ASN A 247 4.68 -26.57 -27.34
CA ASN A 247 5.19 -26.73 -28.70
C ASN A 247 5.60 -25.42 -29.38
N PHE A 248 6.08 -24.44 -28.61
CA PHE A 248 6.50 -23.12 -29.10
C PHE A 248 5.38 -22.35 -29.83
N ASN A 249 4.11 -22.68 -29.57
CA ASN A 249 2.95 -22.05 -30.22
C ASN A 249 2.25 -21.08 -29.26
N PRO A 250 2.40 -19.75 -29.44
CA PRO A 250 1.77 -18.78 -28.56
C PRO A 250 0.25 -18.78 -28.69
N ASP A 251 -0.44 -18.94 -27.56
CA ASP A 251 -1.90 -18.93 -27.44
C ASP A 251 -2.43 -17.67 -26.71
N ILE A 252 -1.54 -16.78 -26.26
CA ILE A 252 -1.91 -15.52 -25.62
C ILE A 252 -2.11 -14.43 -26.67
N VAL A 253 -3.37 -14.09 -26.94
CA VAL A 253 -3.77 -13.01 -27.84
C VAL A 253 -4.74 -12.07 -27.13
N VAL A 254 -4.64 -10.76 -27.39
CA VAL A 254 -5.54 -9.74 -26.84
C VAL A 254 -6.20 -9.00 -27.99
N CYS A 255 -7.53 -8.86 -27.97
CA CYS A 255 -8.26 -8.12 -29.00
C CYS A 255 -8.02 -6.60 -28.87
N PRO A 256 -8.27 -5.81 -29.94
CA PRO A 256 -8.07 -4.35 -29.91
C PRO A 256 -8.77 -3.64 -28.75
N ILE A 257 -9.99 -4.06 -28.40
CA ILE A 257 -10.76 -3.47 -27.29
C ILE A 257 -10.02 -3.67 -25.96
N CYS A 258 -9.65 -4.92 -25.62
CA CYS A 258 -8.94 -5.22 -24.38
C CYS A 258 -7.55 -4.60 -24.35
N LYS A 259 -6.90 -4.42 -25.50
CA LYS A 259 -5.61 -3.71 -25.62
C LYS A 259 -5.76 -2.22 -25.24
N THR A 260 -6.83 -1.58 -25.69
CA THR A 260 -7.16 -0.20 -25.30
C THR A 260 -7.46 -0.11 -23.82
N VAL A 261 -8.24 -1.04 -23.26
CA VAL A 261 -8.49 -1.12 -21.81
C VAL A 261 -7.16 -1.22 -21.05
N TYR A 262 -6.26 -2.13 -21.44
CA TYR A 262 -4.94 -2.28 -20.82
C TYR A 262 -4.08 -1.00 -20.83
N SER A 263 -4.23 -0.14 -21.84
CA SER A 263 -3.52 1.14 -21.87
C SER A 263 -3.93 2.08 -20.73
N CYS A 264 -5.09 1.84 -20.10
CA CYS A 264 -5.63 2.58 -18.96
C CYS A 264 -5.09 2.11 -17.61
N ALA A 265 -4.22 1.09 -17.54
CA ALA A 265 -3.61 0.63 -16.29
C ALA A 265 -3.06 1.77 -15.39
N PRO A 266 -2.31 2.78 -15.89
CA PRO A 266 -1.82 3.88 -15.05
C PRO A 266 -2.93 4.66 -14.32
N LEU A 267 -4.11 4.75 -14.94
CA LEU A 267 -5.28 5.42 -14.35
C LEU A 267 -5.97 4.56 -13.28
N GLY A 268 -5.72 3.26 -13.25
CA GLY A 268 -6.24 2.35 -12.23
C GLY A 268 -5.44 2.35 -10.92
N PHE A 269 -4.15 2.65 -10.98
CA PHE A 269 -3.27 2.62 -9.80
C PHE A 269 -3.19 3.98 -9.10
N TYR A 270 -2.93 3.95 -7.79
CA TYR A 270 -2.45 5.11 -7.03
C TYR A 270 -0.92 5.15 -7.13
N ILE A 271 -0.34 6.24 -7.63
CA ILE A 271 1.10 6.33 -7.95
C ILE A 271 1.78 7.31 -7.00
N VAL A 272 2.86 6.90 -6.35
CA VAL A 272 3.70 7.77 -5.49
C VAL A 272 5.17 7.55 -5.80
N GLY A 273 5.83 8.65 -6.19
CA GLY A 273 7.17 8.59 -6.76
C GLY A 273 7.20 7.65 -7.97
N ASN A 274 8.08 6.65 -7.92
CA ASN A 274 8.22 5.61 -8.94
C ASN A 274 7.49 4.30 -8.58
N ASN A 275 6.70 4.30 -7.50
CA ASN A 275 5.94 3.14 -7.05
C ASN A 275 4.45 3.34 -7.31
N ALA A 276 3.70 2.24 -7.39
CA ALA A 276 2.26 2.30 -7.52
C ALA A 276 1.56 1.21 -6.68
N LEU A 277 0.31 1.44 -6.32
CA LEU A 277 -0.52 0.53 -5.54
C LEU A 277 -1.93 0.44 -6.13
N PHE A 278 -2.49 -0.77 -6.14
CA PHE A 278 -3.87 -1.06 -6.53
C PHE A 278 -4.45 -2.16 -5.64
N ILE A 279 -5.70 -1.99 -5.21
CA ILE A 279 -6.43 -2.98 -4.43
C ILE A 279 -7.35 -3.76 -5.37
N ASN A 280 -6.99 -4.99 -5.69
CA ASN A 280 -7.83 -5.86 -6.48
C ASN A 280 -8.79 -6.64 -5.59
N SER A 281 -10.10 -6.42 -5.80
CA SER A 281 -11.17 -7.23 -5.24
C SER A 281 -11.90 -7.93 -6.37
N ASN A 282 -11.97 -9.26 -6.31
CA ASN A 282 -12.70 -10.06 -7.30
C ASN A 282 -14.21 -10.14 -7.01
N THR A 283 -14.70 -9.40 -6.00
CA THR A 283 -16.14 -9.41 -5.64
C THR A 283 -16.97 -8.69 -6.70
N SER A 284 -16.62 -7.45 -7.02
CA SER A 284 -17.33 -6.63 -8.01
C SER A 284 -16.51 -5.39 -8.42
N ILE A 285 -16.91 -4.75 -9.52
CA ILE A 285 -16.32 -3.49 -9.99
C ILE A 285 -16.61 -2.37 -8.98
N GLU A 286 -17.80 -2.34 -8.38
CA GLU A 286 -18.17 -1.36 -7.35
C GLU A 286 -17.28 -1.47 -6.12
N ALA A 287 -16.90 -2.71 -5.72
CA ALA A 287 -15.94 -2.93 -4.65
C ALA A 287 -14.55 -2.40 -5.02
N ILE A 288 -14.07 -2.64 -6.25
CA ILE A 288 -12.80 -2.08 -6.73
C ILE A 288 -12.83 -0.55 -6.68
N ILE A 289 -13.91 0.08 -7.18
CA ILE A 289 -14.06 1.55 -7.16
C ILE A 289 -14.01 2.06 -5.73
N ARG A 290 -14.78 1.46 -4.81
CA ARG A 290 -14.83 1.88 -3.41
C ARG A 290 -13.47 1.78 -2.71
N MET A 291 -12.77 0.67 -2.90
CA MET A 291 -11.50 0.40 -2.21
C MET A 291 -10.35 1.26 -2.77
N ASN A 292 -10.36 1.57 -4.07
CA ASN A 292 -9.32 2.38 -4.71
C ASN A 292 -9.63 3.88 -4.75
N ASN A 293 -10.74 4.33 -4.15
CA ASN A 293 -11.04 5.74 -3.96
C ASN A 293 -10.33 6.28 -2.69
N LEU A 294 -9.00 6.26 -2.72
CA LEU A 294 -8.15 6.66 -1.60
C LEU A 294 -7.92 8.19 -1.63
N ASN A 295 -8.53 8.92 -0.71
CA ASN A 295 -8.36 10.38 -0.57
C ASN A 295 -7.12 10.81 0.25
N PHE A 296 -6.14 9.93 0.41
CA PHE A 296 -4.95 10.24 1.21
C PHE A 296 -3.89 10.94 0.36
N LYS A 297 -3.30 12.02 0.88
CA LYS A 297 -2.02 12.56 0.37
C LYS A 297 -0.91 11.93 1.21
N MET A 298 -0.22 10.94 0.66
CA MET A 298 0.84 10.23 1.37
C MET A 298 2.14 10.33 0.58
N ASN A 299 3.25 10.51 1.30
CA ASN A 299 4.56 10.82 0.70
C ASN A 299 5.36 9.56 0.34
N THR A 300 5.04 8.41 0.95
CA THR A 300 5.78 7.15 0.73
C THR A 300 4.85 5.97 0.45
N LEU A 301 5.39 4.93 -0.19
CA LEU A 301 4.64 3.69 -0.45
C LEU A 301 4.19 3.00 0.84
N VAL A 302 5.01 3.05 1.89
CA VAL A 302 4.72 2.43 3.19
C VAL A 302 3.52 3.12 3.84
N ASP A 303 3.48 4.46 3.80
CA ASP A 303 2.34 5.22 4.35
C ASP A 303 1.03 4.87 3.64
N ILE A 304 1.07 4.72 2.31
CA ILE A 304 -0.10 4.30 1.51
C ILE A 304 -0.51 2.88 1.87
N GLU A 305 0.44 1.95 1.92
CA GLU A 305 0.19 0.55 2.22
C GLU A 305 -0.44 0.39 3.60
N ASN A 306 0.07 1.11 4.61
CA ASN A 306 -0.50 1.15 5.95
C ASN A 306 -1.92 1.75 5.97
N ALA A 307 -2.13 2.86 5.27
CA ALA A 307 -3.44 3.49 5.14
C ALA A 307 -4.44 2.56 4.42
N VAL A 308 -3.96 1.76 3.46
CA VAL A 308 -4.74 0.74 2.76
C VAL A 308 -5.11 -0.42 3.68
N TYR A 309 -4.18 -0.97 4.44
CA TYR A 309 -4.52 -2.03 5.39
C TYR A 309 -5.49 -1.53 6.46
N TYR A 310 -5.30 -0.30 6.93
CA TYR A 310 -6.23 0.35 7.85
C TYR A 310 -7.62 0.57 7.20
N SER A 311 -7.68 1.05 5.96
CA SER A 311 -8.95 1.28 5.26
C SER A 311 -9.68 -0.02 4.95
N ILE A 312 -8.95 -1.10 4.61
CA ILE A 312 -9.48 -2.44 4.44
C ILE A 312 -10.05 -2.95 5.77
N ALA A 313 -9.27 -2.90 6.86
CA ALA A 313 -9.75 -3.34 8.18
C ALA A 313 -11.01 -2.58 8.61
N ARG A 314 -11.00 -1.25 8.45
CA ARG A 314 -12.16 -0.40 8.71
C ARG A 314 -13.34 -0.77 7.83
N ALA A 315 -13.16 -0.86 6.52
CA ALA A 315 -14.22 -1.25 5.60
C ALA A 315 -14.88 -2.56 6.04
N PHE A 316 -14.08 -3.56 6.43
CA PHE A 316 -14.59 -4.82 6.98
C PHE A 316 -15.44 -4.66 8.25
N ASN A 317 -15.03 -3.79 9.18
CA ASN A 317 -15.79 -3.50 10.40
C ASN A 317 -17.11 -2.74 10.15
N TYR A 318 -17.19 -1.90 9.12
CA TYR A 318 -18.47 -1.29 8.71
C TYR A 318 -19.36 -2.28 7.94
N LEU A 319 -18.72 -3.27 7.32
CA LEU A 319 -19.35 -4.27 6.47
C LEU A 319 -20.02 -5.39 7.28
N SER A 320 -19.55 -5.73 8.49
CA SER A 320 -20.11 -6.82 9.33
C SER A 320 -21.63 -6.74 9.64
N ASN A 321 -22.28 -5.59 9.43
CA ASN A 321 -23.73 -5.40 9.58
C ASN A 321 -24.56 -5.53 8.29
N VAL A 322 -23.95 -5.85 7.14
CA VAL A 322 -24.64 -5.88 5.82
C VAL A 322 -24.34 -7.20 5.09
N GLU A 323 -25.36 -7.86 4.54
CA GLU A 323 -25.22 -9.18 3.90
C GLU A 323 -24.24 -9.20 2.69
N SER A 324 -24.08 -8.06 2.01
CA SER A 324 -23.10 -7.87 0.93
C SER A 324 -21.64 -7.96 1.41
N ALA A 325 -21.39 -7.67 2.69
CA ALA A 325 -20.09 -7.84 3.32
C ALA A 325 -19.69 -9.28 3.58
N LYS A 326 -20.64 -10.15 3.93
CA LYS A 326 -20.34 -11.57 4.16
C LYS A 326 -19.80 -12.21 2.87
N LYS A 327 -20.31 -11.78 1.71
CA LYS A 327 -19.78 -12.18 0.39
C LYS A 327 -18.36 -11.64 0.14
N GLN A 328 -18.10 -10.37 0.47
CA GLN A 328 -16.77 -9.76 0.34
C GLN A 328 -15.76 -10.38 1.33
N ALA A 329 -16.22 -10.76 2.52
CA ALA A 329 -15.42 -11.38 3.57
C ALA A 329 -14.97 -12.80 3.25
N ASN A 330 -15.61 -13.47 2.29
CA ASN A 330 -15.19 -14.79 1.79
C ASN A 330 -14.25 -14.70 0.58
N SER A 331 -13.90 -13.48 0.12
CA SER A 331 -13.04 -13.28 -1.05
C SER A 331 -11.67 -12.77 -0.64
N ASN A 332 -10.63 -13.29 -1.30
CA ASN A 332 -9.28 -12.79 -1.12
C ASN A 332 -9.16 -11.39 -1.72
N ILE A 333 -8.58 -10.45 -0.97
CA ILE A 333 -8.21 -9.13 -1.47
C ILE A 333 -6.73 -9.16 -1.82
N GLN A 334 -6.37 -8.68 -3.00
CA GLN A 334 -4.96 -8.57 -3.40
C GLN A 334 -4.55 -7.11 -3.35
N VAL A 335 -3.63 -6.76 -2.47
CA VAL A 335 -2.92 -5.48 -2.53
C VAL A 335 -1.76 -5.66 -3.49
N VAL A 336 -1.89 -5.07 -4.67
CA VAL A 336 -0.93 -5.14 -5.76
C VAL A 336 -0.04 -3.91 -5.71
N LYS A 337 1.27 -4.14 -5.64
CA LYS A 337 2.28 -3.08 -5.64
C LYS A 337 3.12 -3.18 -6.92
N ARG A 338 3.43 -2.03 -7.52
CA ARG A 338 4.46 -1.89 -8.54
C ARG A 338 5.63 -1.16 -7.90
N VAL A 339 6.74 -1.85 -7.69
CA VAL A 339 7.89 -1.32 -6.93
C VAL A 339 9.07 -1.09 -7.85
N ALA A 340 9.70 0.09 -7.75
CA ALA A 340 10.91 0.42 -8.48
C ALA A 340 12.18 -0.02 -7.72
N TYR A 341 13.05 -0.71 -8.45
CA TYR A 341 14.38 -1.13 -8.03
C TYR A 341 15.44 -0.52 -8.95
N LYS A 342 16.73 -0.68 -8.59
CA LYS A 342 17.85 -0.21 -9.43
C LYS A 342 17.81 -0.76 -10.87
N ASN A 343 17.28 -1.97 -11.06
CA ASN A 343 17.30 -2.70 -12.34
C ASN A 343 15.93 -2.78 -13.05
N GLY A 344 14.92 -2.02 -12.62
CA GLY A 344 13.59 -2.04 -13.24
C GLY A 344 12.45 -1.89 -12.24
N THR A 345 11.24 -2.24 -12.66
CA THR A 345 10.05 -2.25 -11.80
C THR A 345 9.45 -3.65 -11.77
N THR A 346 8.94 -4.09 -10.61
CA THR A 346 8.36 -5.44 -10.44
C THR A 346 7.00 -5.39 -9.75
N TYR A 347 6.14 -6.36 -10.03
CA TYR A 347 4.89 -6.53 -9.29
C TYR A 347 5.10 -7.32 -7.99
N GLN A 348 4.45 -6.89 -6.92
CA GLN A 348 4.41 -7.59 -5.64
C GLN A 348 2.97 -7.69 -5.15
N PHE A 349 2.67 -8.80 -4.47
CA PHE A 349 1.33 -9.09 -4.01
C PHE A 349 1.34 -9.35 -2.52
N ASN A 350 0.42 -8.69 -1.83
CA ASN A 350 -0.02 -9.09 -0.51
C ASN A 350 -1.45 -9.60 -0.62
N ILE A 351 -1.64 -10.90 -0.37
CA ILE A 351 -2.96 -11.54 -0.43
C ILE A 351 -3.55 -11.53 0.98
N ILE A 352 -4.59 -10.76 1.16
CA ILE A 352 -5.33 -10.71 2.41
C ILE A 352 -6.47 -11.72 2.32
N VAL A 353 -6.30 -12.82 3.04
CA VAL A 353 -7.30 -13.89 3.15
C VAL A 353 -8.34 -13.55 4.23
N PRO A 354 -9.55 -14.14 4.18
CA PRO A 354 -10.61 -13.92 5.15
C PRO A 354 -10.15 -14.00 6.62
N SER A 355 -9.35 -15.01 6.96
CA SER A 355 -8.87 -15.21 8.33
C SER A 355 -7.92 -14.11 8.82
N VAL A 356 -7.16 -13.47 7.92
CA VAL A 356 -6.33 -12.32 8.23
C VAL A 356 -7.20 -11.08 8.43
N LEU A 357 -8.21 -10.89 7.57
CA LEU A 357 -9.17 -9.78 7.68
C LEU A 357 -9.90 -9.83 9.02
N THR A 358 -10.33 -11.01 9.47
CA THR A 358 -10.92 -11.21 10.79
C THR A 358 -10.01 -10.75 11.93
N VAL A 359 -8.71 -11.06 11.87
CA VAL A 359 -7.75 -10.61 12.90
C VAL A 359 -7.60 -9.09 12.88
N LEU A 360 -7.47 -8.48 11.69
CA LEU A 360 -7.34 -7.03 11.54
C LEU A 360 -8.59 -6.29 12.04
N SER A 361 -9.77 -6.84 11.76
CA SER A 361 -11.05 -6.24 12.11
C SER A 361 -11.33 -6.35 13.62
N GLU A 362 -11.15 -7.53 14.22
CA GLU A 362 -11.32 -7.78 15.66
C GLU A 362 -10.36 -6.96 16.53
N ARG A 363 -9.19 -6.61 15.99
CA ARG A 363 -8.10 -5.96 16.72
C ARG A 363 -7.84 -4.52 16.30
N GLU A 364 -8.82 -3.86 15.70
CA GLU A 364 -8.70 -2.46 15.28
C GLU A 364 -8.23 -1.55 16.44
N LYS A 365 -8.75 -1.79 17.66
CA LYS A 365 -8.38 -1.03 18.85
C LYS A 365 -6.89 -1.19 19.18
N GLU A 366 -6.39 -2.42 19.21
CA GLU A 366 -4.98 -2.72 19.47
C GLU A 366 -4.08 -2.15 18.36
N PHE A 367 -4.46 -2.31 17.09
CA PHE A 367 -3.73 -1.72 15.97
C PHE A 367 -3.66 -0.19 16.06
N ARG A 368 -4.75 0.48 16.46
CA ARG A 368 -4.76 1.92 16.73
C ARG A 368 -3.78 2.32 17.85
N GLN A 369 -3.66 1.53 18.90
CA GLN A 369 -2.70 1.79 19.99
C GLN A 369 -1.22 1.67 19.54
N LEU A 370 -0.97 0.85 18.52
CA LEU A 370 0.37 0.64 17.96
C LEU A 370 0.78 1.73 16.94
N LEU A 371 -0.16 2.57 16.48
CA LEU A 371 0.16 3.66 15.56
C LEU A 371 1.22 4.59 16.17
N ASN A 372 2.21 4.96 15.36
CA ASN A 372 3.34 5.81 15.74
C ASN A 372 4.18 5.27 16.92
N LYS A 373 4.10 3.98 17.24
CA LYS A 373 4.97 3.34 18.22
C LYS A 373 6.24 2.84 17.54
N TYR A 374 7.38 3.34 18.01
CA TYR A 374 8.70 2.94 17.54
C TYR A 374 9.49 2.30 18.67
N TYR A 375 10.28 1.28 18.34
CA TYR A 375 11.26 0.68 19.25
C TYR A 375 12.66 0.84 18.67
N MET A 376 13.58 1.31 19.51
CA MET A 376 14.98 1.52 19.15
C MET A 376 15.83 0.47 19.83
N PHE A 377 16.47 -0.41 19.06
CA PHE A 377 17.36 -1.42 19.63
C PHE A 377 18.65 -0.80 20.15
N SER A 378 19.18 -1.37 21.22
CA SER A 378 20.47 -0.99 21.79
C SER A 378 21.59 -1.15 20.78
N GLN A 379 22.52 -0.19 20.75
CA GLN A 379 23.67 -0.29 19.86
C GLN A 379 24.63 -1.36 20.38
N LYS A 380 24.97 -2.35 19.55
CA LYS A 380 25.99 -3.34 19.91
C LYS A 380 27.34 -2.63 19.95
N ALA A 381 28.02 -2.67 21.10
CA ALA A 381 29.41 -2.27 21.21
C ALA A 381 30.20 -3.01 20.11
N ASN A 382 30.92 -2.26 19.26
CA ASN A 382 31.73 -2.74 18.12
C ASN A 382 31.06 -2.86 16.74
N LYS A 383 29.88 -2.28 16.48
CA LYS A 383 29.35 -2.15 15.10
C LYS A 383 29.20 -0.69 14.68
N LYS A 384 29.84 -0.31 13.55
CA LYS A 384 29.62 0.95 12.81
C LYS A 384 28.23 1.03 12.15
N GLU A 385 27.37 0.02 12.32
CA GLU A 385 26.02 0.00 11.76
C GLU A 385 25.11 0.98 12.52
N PRO A 386 24.21 1.69 11.81
CA PRO A 386 23.24 2.56 12.46
C PRO A 386 22.33 1.75 13.40
N ARG A 387 21.85 2.40 14.47
CA ARG A 387 20.88 1.79 15.39
C ARG A 387 19.64 1.31 14.63
N LYS A 388 19.22 0.07 14.88
CA LYS A 388 18.02 -0.51 14.30
C LYS A 388 16.79 0.11 14.97
N ILE A 389 15.96 0.79 14.18
CA ILE A 389 14.67 1.34 14.62
C ILE A 389 13.57 0.62 13.87
N ILE A 390 12.52 0.21 14.57
CA ILE A 390 11.35 -0.44 13.96
C ILE A 390 10.07 0.29 14.35
N ASN A 391 9.13 0.40 13.41
CA ASN A 391 7.74 0.77 13.67
C ASN A 391 6.96 -0.50 14.06
N ILE A 392 6.32 -0.48 15.22
CA ILE A 392 5.65 -1.65 15.80
C ILE A 392 4.36 -1.99 15.06
N TYR A 393 3.59 -0.99 14.64
CA TYR A 393 2.39 -1.20 13.84
C TYR A 393 2.76 -1.90 12.52
N ASP A 394 3.72 -1.33 11.79
CA ASP A 394 4.15 -1.85 10.48
C ASP A 394 4.64 -3.29 10.62
N LYS A 395 5.46 -3.57 11.64
CA LYS A 395 6.03 -4.91 11.81
C LYS A 395 5.00 -5.95 12.23
N THR A 396 4.00 -5.53 13.02
CA THR A 396 2.88 -6.39 13.43
C THR A 396 2.01 -6.73 12.22
N ILE A 397 1.61 -5.72 11.44
CA ILE A 397 0.84 -5.90 10.19
C ILE A 397 1.59 -6.79 9.20
N GLU A 398 2.88 -6.54 8.97
CA GLU A 398 3.73 -7.33 8.08
C GLU A 398 3.72 -8.82 8.46
N ASN A 399 3.88 -9.14 9.75
CA ASN A 399 3.86 -10.53 10.21
C ASN A 399 2.48 -11.17 10.02
N ILE A 400 1.41 -10.46 10.39
CA ILE A 400 0.02 -10.96 10.25
C ILE A 400 -0.34 -11.26 8.79
N LEU A 401 0.02 -10.36 7.88
CA LEU A 401 -0.20 -10.53 6.43
C LEU A 401 0.63 -11.66 5.84
N ASN A 402 1.85 -11.88 6.33
CA ASN A 402 2.72 -12.98 5.91
C ASN A 402 2.43 -14.29 6.65
N ASN A 403 1.32 -14.36 7.40
CA ASN A 403 0.92 -15.51 8.20
C ASN A 403 2.00 -16.00 9.18
N ARG A 404 2.78 -15.07 9.74
CA ARG A 404 3.79 -15.32 10.76
C ARG A 404 3.23 -15.03 12.15
N ASP A 405 3.72 -15.75 13.14
CA ASP A 405 3.47 -15.41 14.55
C ASP A 405 4.24 -14.14 14.97
N LEU A 406 3.84 -13.58 16.11
CA LEU A 406 4.42 -12.38 16.68
C LEU A 406 5.45 -12.67 17.79
N TYR A 407 5.76 -13.94 18.06
CA TYR A 407 6.62 -14.31 19.20
C TYR A 407 8.06 -13.86 19.02
N MET A 408 8.60 -13.92 17.80
CA MET A 408 9.95 -13.40 17.51
C MET A 408 10.04 -11.88 17.75
N LEU A 409 9.00 -11.13 17.36
CA LEU A 409 8.93 -9.69 17.61
C LEU A 409 8.90 -9.40 19.13
N LEU A 410 8.06 -10.12 19.87
CA LEU A 410 7.99 -10.04 21.33
C LEU A 410 9.33 -10.37 21.97
N TYR A 411 9.96 -11.50 21.60
CA TYR A 411 11.24 -11.94 22.16
C TYR A 411 12.36 -10.91 21.93
N ASP A 412 12.54 -10.46 20.69
CA ASP A 412 13.65 -9.56 20.35
C ASP A 412 13.56 -8.24 21.13
N ILE A 413 12.35 -7.66 21.22
CA ILE A 413 12.13 -6.41 21.95
C ILE A 413 12.28 -6.62 23.45
N LEU A 414 11.63 -7.64 24.03
CA LEU A 414 11.69 -7.89 25.48
C LEU A 414 13.11 -8.20 25.95
N LYS A 415 13.89 -8.93 25.14
CA LYS A 415 15.29 -9.23 25.45
C LYS A 415 16.16 -7.98 25.46
N ASP A 416 16.01 -7.11 24.45
CA ASP A 416 16.78 -5.85 24.37
C ASP A 416 16.33 -4.83 25.44
N ALA A 417 15.05 -4.85 25.82
CA ALA A 417 14.50 -3.98 26.86
C ALA A 417 15.03 -4.29 28.26
N LEU A 418 15.47 -5.53 28.54
CA LEU A 418 16.11 -5.90 29.81
C LEU A 418 17.37 -5.09 30.10
N ASP A 419 18.13 -4.78 29.05
CA ASP A 419 19.38 -4.05 29.14
C ASP A 419 19.15 -2.53 29.00
N SER A 420 18.27 -2.12 28.09
CA SER A 420 18.03 -0.70 27.79
C SER A 420 17.04 0.03 28.71
N SER A 421 16.27 -0.71 29.52
CA SER A 421 15.21 -0.16 30.40
C SER A 421 14.13 0.65 29.67
N GLN A 422 13.95 0.40 28.36
CA GLN A 422 12.89 1.03 27.56
C GLN A 422 11.51 0.49 27.94
N LYS A 423 10.47 1.34 27.89
CA LYS A 423 9.09 0.93 28.15
C LYS A 423 8.59 -0.02 27.07
N VAL A 424 7.90 -1.09 27.47
CA VAL A 424 7.42 -2.15 26.57
C VAL A 424 5.91 -2.43 26.70
N ASP A 425 5.14 -1.57 27.39
CA ASP A 425 3.72 -1.81 27.67
C ASP A 425 2.87 -1.98 26.41
N PHE A 426 3.28 -1.31 25.31
CA PHE A 426 2.63 -1.44 24.00
C PHE A 426 2.68 -2.87 23.44
N LEU A 427 3.61 -3.72 23.89
CA LEU A 427 3.69 -5.12 23.46
C LEU A 427 2.51 -5.96 23.98
N TYR A 428 1.77 -5.50 24.98
CA TYR A 428 0.55 -6.17 25.39
C TYR A 428 -0.53 -6.12 24.29
N ALA A 429 -0.61 -5.01 23.54
CA ALA A 429 -1.46 -4.93 22.36
C ALA A 429 -1.01 -5.92 21.27
N VAL A 430 0.31 -6.06 21.05
CA VAL A 430 0.88 -7.06 20.12
C VAL A 430 0.50 -8.48 20.56
N LEU A 431 0.55 -8.79 21.86
CA LEU A 431 0.16 -10.09 22.40
C LEU A 431 -1.34 -10.39 22.18
N LYS A 432 -2.22 -9.39 22.36
CA LYS A 432 -3.65 -9.53 22.04
C LYS A 432 -3.90 -9.80 20.56
N VAL A 433 -3.15 -9.14 19.66
CA VAL A 433 -3.19 -9.46 18.23
C VAL A 433 -2.77 -10.91 17.98
N GLN A 434 -1.74 -11.40 18.67
CA GLN A 434 -1.29 -12.80 18.57
C GLN A 434 -2.36 -13.79 19.03
N ILE A 435 -3.16 -13.47 20.05
CA ILE A 435 -4.30 -14.31 20.50
C ILE A 435 -5.29 -14.52 19.35
N SER A 436 -5.74 -13.45 18.69
CA SER A 436 -6.63 -13.59 17.53
C SER A 436 -5.98 -14.30 16.35
N ASN A 437 -4.68 -14.09 16.14
CA ASN A 437 -3.89 -14.72 15.07
C ASN A 437 -3.80 -16.25 15.22
N LEU A 438 -3.67 -16.77 16.45
CA LEU A 438 -3.63 -18.21 16.70
C LEU A 438 -4.96 -18.90 16.42
N MET A 439 -6.06 -18.18 16.55
CA MET A 439 -7.40 -18.73 16.33
C MET A 439 -7.78 -18.71 14.83
N LYS A 440 -6.88 -18.37 13.91
CA LYS A 440 -7.15 -18.40 12.46
C LYS A 440 -7.71 -19.78 12.05
N GLY A 441 -8.94 -19.80 11.53
CA GLY A 441 -9.64 -21.04 11.14
C GLY A 441 -10.77 -21.43 12.08
N VAL A 442 -10.83 -20.89 13.31
CA VAL A 442 -12.00 -20.99 14.20
C VAL A 442 -12.96 -19.84 13.87
N THR A 443 -14.24 -20.14 13.70
CA THR A 443 -15.28 -19.18 13.30
C THR A 443 -16.48 -19.18 14.26
N GLY A 444 -17.27 -18.11 14.25
CA GLY A 444 -18.52 -18.05 15.01
C GLY A 444 -18.31 -17.93 16.52
N MET A 445 -19.29 -18.39 17.30
CA MET A 445 -19.35 -18.23 18.76
C MET A 445 -18.15 -18.86 19.48
N GLU A 446 -17.71 -20.04 19.02
CA GLU A 446 -16.54 -20.75 19.56
C GLU A 446 -15.26 -19.88 19.51
N ARG A 447 -15.08 -19.11 18.43
CA ARG A 447 -13.94 -18.19 18.29
C ARG A 447 -13.97 -17.13 19.38
N THR A 448 -15.11 -16.48 19.55
CA THR A 448 -15.30 -15.40 20.52
C THR A 448 -15.10 -15.90 21.96
N GLU A 449 -15.66 -17.06 22.30
CA GLU A 449 -15.52 -17.66 23.63
C GLU A 449 -14.07 -18.02 23.95
N ARG A 450 -13.36 -18.67 23.01
CA ARG A 450 -11.95 -19.04 23.19
C ARG A 450 -11.05 -17.83 23.34
N ILE A 451 -11.25 -16.79 22.51
CA ILE A 451 -10.51 -15.53 22.62
C ILE A 451 -10.77 -14.90 23.99
N ASN A 452 -12.03 -14.73 24.39
CA ASN A 452 -12.39 -14.10 25.67
C ASN A 452 -11.82 -14.87 26.86
N LYS A 453 -11.89 -16.21 26.85
CA LYS A 453 -11.30 -17.04 27.90
C LYS A 453 -9.79 -16.82 27.98
N LEU A 454 -9.09 -16.90 26.86
CA LEU A 454 -7.63 -16.79 26.81
C LEU A 454 -7.14 -15.39 27.18
N GLU A 455 -7.89 -14.35 26.82
CA GLU A 455 -7.60 -12.97 27.22
C GLU A 455 -7.75 -12.74 28.72
N LYS A 456 -8.80 -13.28 29.36
CA LYS A 456 -8.97 -13.21 30.82
C LYS A 456 -7.79 -13.85 31.53
N THR A 457 -7.39 -15.04 31.10
CA THR A 457 -6.24 -15.79 31.63
C THR A 457 -4.92 -15.02 31.44
N THR A 458 -4.74 -14.43 30.26
CA THR A 458 -3.56 -13.62 29.89
C THR A 458 -3.47 -12.35 30.73
N PHE A 459 -4.59 -11.65 30.94
CA PHE A 459 -4.65 -10.46 31.79
C PHE A 459 -4.27 -10.79 33.24
N PHE A 460 -4.83 -11.88 33.79
CA PHE A 460 -4.54 -12.34 35.12
C PHE A 460 -3.04 -12.62 35.33
N LEU A 461 -2.40 -13.38 34.42
CA LEU A 461 -0.96 -13.67 34.55
C LEU A 461 -0.08 -12.44 34.37
N ARG A 462 -0.47 -11.48 33.53
CA ARG A 462 0.22 -10.18 33.45
C ARG A 462 0.15 -9.45 34.79
N LYS A 463 -1.00 -9.45 35.48
CA LYS A 463 -1.13 -8.84 36.81
C LYS A 463 -0.29 -9.55 37.85
N CYS A 464 -0.25 -10.88 37.86
CA CYS A 464 0.65 -11.63 38.75
C CYS A 464 2.13 -11.24 38.54
N GLY A 465 2.57 -11.09 37.28
CA GLY A 465 3.92 -10.63 36.98
C GLY A 465 4.20 -9.21 37.51
N LEU A 466 3.23 -8.30 37.38
CA LEU A 466 3.34 -6.93 37.89
C LEU A 466 3.42 -6.90 39.42
N GLU A 467 2.60 -7.68 40.10
CA GLU A 467 2.61 -7.81 41.56
C GLU A 467 3.93 -8.39 42.09
N ILE A 468 4.52 -9.34 41.38
CA ILE A 468 5.85 -9.89 41.71
C ILE A 468 6.92 -8.81 41.54
N LYS A 469 6.86 -8.05 40.44
CA LYS A 469 7.78 -6.93 40.21
C LYS A 469 7.72 -5.91 41.35
N GLY A 470 6.52 -5.56 41.82
CA GLY A 470 6.32 -4.67 42.97
C GLY A 470 7.03 -5.19 44.22
N THR A 471 6.91 -6.48 44.52
CA THR A 471 7.60 -7.10 45.66
C THR A 471 9.13 -6.99 45.58
N PHE A 472 9.72 -7.19 44.39
CA PHE A 472 11.17 -6.98 44.19
C PHE A 472 11.59 -5.50 44.23
N ALA A 473 10.68 -4.56 43.99
CA ALA A 473 10.96 -3.13 44.07
C ALA A 473 10.93 -2.63 45.53
N ASP A 474 9.96 -3.11 46.33
CA ASP A 474 9.80 -2.72 47.74
C ASP A 474 10.97 -3.14 48.63
N ASN A 475 11.66 -4.22 48.24
CA ASN A 475 12.80 -4.79 48.98
C ASN A 475 14.13 -4.03 48.78
N ASN A 476 14.19 -3.00 47.91
CA ASN A 476 15.26 -2.00 47.76
C ASN A 476 16.75 -2.46 47.65
N GLU A 477 17.04 -3.74 47.46
CA GLU A 477 18.42 -4.22 47.27
C GLU A 477 18.83 -4.26 45.79
N ILE A 478 19.98 -3.65 45.46
CA ILE A 478 20.57 -3.66 44.09
C ILE A 478 20.74 -5.10 43.56
N GLN A 479 21.01 -6.06 44.45
CA GLN A 479 21.14 -7.49 44.11
C GLN A 479 19.83 -8.11 43.60
N GLU A 480 18.68 -7.68 44.12
CA GLU A 480 17.36 -8.18 43.73
C GLU A 480 16.96 -7.75 42.32
N SER A 481 17.37 -6.54 41.91
CA SER A 481 17.17 -6.06 40.53
C SER A 481 17.92 -6.90 39.49
N GLY A 482 19.16 -7.32 39.80
CA GLY A 482 19.96 -8.21 38.94
C GLY A 482 19.41 -9.64 38.92
N LYS A 483 18.90 -10.12 40.07
CA LYS A 483 18.26 -11.43 40.21
C LYS A 483 16.99 -11.53 39.36
N LEU A 484 16.11 -10.54 39.44
CA LEU A 484 14.89 -10.47 38.62
C LEU A 484 15.22 -10.44 37.12
N LYS A 485 16.21 -9.66 36.69
CA LYS A 485 16.68 -9.65 35.29
C LYS A 485 17.16 -11.03 34.84
N SER A 486 17.92 -11.74 35.66
CA SER A 486 18.38 -13.11 35.37
C SER A 486 17.21 -14.08 35.21
N TYR A 487 16.18 -13.97 36.06
CA TYR A 487 14.96 -14.75 35.93
C TYR A 487 14.22 -14.45 34.64
N ILE A 488 14.00 -13.17 34.30
CA ILE A 488 13.32 -12.81 33.06
C ILE A 488 14.09 -13.32 31.83
N TYR A 489 15.42 -13.25 31.85
CA TYR A 489 16.25 -13.80 30.76
C TYR A 489 16.04 -15.31 30.58
N LYS A 490 15.97 -16.08 31.68
CA LYS A 490 15.68 -17.52 31.66
C LYS A 490 14.28 -17.81 31.14
N LEU A 491 13.26 -17.06 31.60
CA LEU A 491 11.88 -17.19 31.12
C LEU A 491 11.78 -16.90 29.61
N LEU A 492 12.38 -15.81 29.13
CA LEU A 492 12.41 -15.48 27.70
C LEU A 492 13.12 -16.56 26.88
N THR A 493 14.22 -17.10 27.40
CA THR A 493 14.94 -18.20 26.76
C THR A 493 14.08 -19.45 26.66
N ALA A 494 13.41 -19.81 27.75
CA ALA A 494 12.47 -20.94 27.80
C ALA A 494 11.33 -20.79 26.79
N LEU A 495 10.75 -19.59 26.67
CA LEU A 495 9.70 -19.28 25.68
C LEU A 495 10.21 -19.41 24.25
N ARG A 496 11.43 -18.94 23.96
CA ARG A 496 12.03 -19.04 22.62
C ARG A 496 12.24 -20.48 22.19
N ILE A 497 12.72 -21.34 23.09
CA ILE A 497 13.04 -22.74 22.78
C ILE A 497 11.90 -23.71 23.10
N ASN A 498 10.72 -23.22 23.49
CA ASN A 498 9.56 -24.03 23.89
C ASN A 498 9.80 -24.98 25.07
N ASN A 499 10.64 -24.60 26.04
CA ASN A 499 10.93 -25.45 27.19
C ASN A 499 10.03 -25.10 28.39
N VAL A 500 8.92 -25.83 28.52
CA VAL A 500 7.94 -25.64 29.60
C VAL A 500 8.55 -25.94 30.98
N SER A 501 9.34 -27.00 31.10
CA SER A 501 10.00 -27.36 32.38
C SER A 501 10.88 -26.24 32.90
N LEU A 502 11.77 -25.72 32.05
CA LEU A 502 12.66 -24.61 32.41
C LEU A 502 11.89 -23.36 32.83
N PHE A 503 10.78 -23.08 32.15
CA PHE A 503 9.91 -21.95 32.50
C PHE A 503 9.27 -22.15 33.87
N MET A 504 8.68 -23.32 34.12
CA MET A 504 8.03 -23.65 35.39
C MET A 504 9.02 -23.67 36.55
N ASP A 505 10.19 -24.28 36.39
CA ASP A 505 11.26 -24.30 37.39
C ASP A 505 11.71 -22.88 37.75
N THR A 506 11.78 -21.99 36.76
CA THR A 506 12.11 -20.58 36.97
C THR A 506 10.96 -19.85 37.67
N ALA A 507 9.71 -20.08 37.26
CA ALA A 507 8.54 -19.48 37.88
C ALA A 507 8.41 -19.88 39.36
N ILE A 508 8.54 -21.17 39.69
CA ILE A 508 8.51 -21.67 41.07
C ILE A 508 9.53 -20.94 41.95
N ARG A 509 10.76 -20.74 41.44
CA ARG A 509 11.80 -19.99 42.18
C ARG A 509 11.41 -18.54 42.43
N ILE A 510 10.81 -17.87 41.43
CA ILE A 510 10.33 -16.48 41.57
C ILE A 510 9.25 -16.39 42.66
N PHE A 511 8.27 -17.30 42.64
CA PHE A 511 7.18 -17.32 43.62
C PHE A 511 7.68 -17.66 45.03
N ASN A 512 8.61 -18.61 45.16
CA ASN A 512 9.25 -18.92 46.44
C ASN A 512 10.04 -17.73 47.00
N ASP A 513 10.83 -17.05 46.16
CA ASP A 513 11.59 -15.85 46.55
C ASP A 513 10.68 -14.70 47.01
N THR A 514 9.50 -14.57 46.39
CA THR A 514 8.51 -13.54 46.74
C THR A 514 7.52 -13.97 47.82
N LYS A 515 7.63 -15.21 48.32
CA LYS A 515 6.69 -15.83 49.30
C LYS A 515 5.23 -15.74 48.85
N LYS A 516 4.99 -15.86 47.55
CA LYS A 516 3.64 -15.85 46.96
C LYS A 516 3.25 -17.24 46.48
N GLU A 517 1.97 -17.55 46.55
CA GLU A 517 1.43 -18.79 45.98
C GLU A 517 1.46 -18.75 44.46
N ILE A 518 1.77 -19.90 43.85
CA ILE A 518 1.76 -20.05 42.40
C ILE A 518 0.31 -20.18 41.94
N PRO A 519 -0.18 -19.29 41.07
CA PRO A 519 -1.56 -19.39 40.60
C PRO A 519 -1.81 -20.67 39.81
N ILE A 520 -2.94 -21.32 40.06
CA ILE A 520 -3.36 -22.56 39.38
C ILE A 520 -3.41 -22.40 37.85
N THR A 521 -3.62 -21.17 37.38
CA THR A 521 -3.61 -20.77 35.97
C THR A 521 -2.32 -21.14 35.23
N PHE A 522 -1.18 -21.32 35.92
CA PHE A 522 0.06 -21.80 35.32
C PHE A 522 -0.04 -23.24 34.81
N ILE A 523 -0.95 -24.07 35.34
CA ILE A 523 -1.18 -25.44 34.86
C ILE A 523 -1.62 -25.44 33.38
N ASN A 524 -2.34 -24.41 32.94
CA ASN A 524 -2.78 -24.29 31.54
C ASN A 524 -1.60 -24.23 30.55
N MET A 525 -0.40 -23.86 31.01
CA MET A 525 0.81 -23.83 30.20
C MET A 525 1.38 -25.22 29.92
N LEU A 526 1.02 -26.24 30.71
CA LEU A 526 1.62 -27.58 30.62
C LEU A 526 1.08 -28.39 29.42
N ASN A 527 -0.17 -28.13 29.04
CA ASN A 527 -0.93 -29.01 28.14
C ASN A 527 -1.01 -28.50 26.69
N ASP A 528 -0.64 -27.23 26.44
CA ASP A 528 -0.81 -26.60 25.12
C ASP A 528 0.35 -25.62 24.86
N GLN A 529 1.11 -25.88 23.80
CA GLN A 529 2.28 -25.07 23.40
C GLN A 529 1.90 -23.63 23.03
N ASN A 530 0.73 -23.40 22.44
CA ASN A 530 0.25 -22.07 22.09
C ASN A 530 -0.14 -21.28 23.35
N GLN A 531 -0.79 -21.96 24.31
CA GLN A 531 -1.09 -21.38 25.61
C GLN A 531 0.19 -21.10 26.39
N PHE A 532 1.16 -22.02 26.41
CA PHE A 532 2.45 -21.82 27.05
C PHE A 532 3.10 -20.49 26.62
N LYS A 533 3.20 -20.26 25.30
CA LYS A 533 3.80 -19.02 24.80
C LYS A 533 3.00 -17.80 25.17
N ILE A 534 1.67 -17.78 24.92
CA ILE A 534 0.85 -16.60 25.22
C ILE A 534 0.94 -16.23 26.70
N LEU A 535 0.64 -17.21 27.55
CA LEU A 535 0.56 -17.03 29.00
C LEU A 535 1.94 -16.68 29.58
N GLY A 536 3.01 -17.31 29.08
CA GLY A 536 4.36 -17.00 29.51
C GLY A 536 4.84 -15.61 29.08
N TYR A 537 4.55 -15.18 27.85
CA TYR A 537 4.83 -13.80 27.43
C TYR A 537 3.99 -12.78 28.23
N ALA A 538 2.75 -13.10 28.59
CA ALA A 538 1.92 -12.25 29.43
C ALA A 538 2.55 -12.03 30.81
N PHE A 539 3.02 -13.11 31.43
CA PHE A 539 3.71 -13.06 32.71
C PHE A 539 5.00 -12.23 32.64
N VAL A 540 5.84 -12.45 31.62
CA VAL A 540 7.06 -11.66 31.40
C VAL A 540 6.77 -10.18 31.15
N LEU A 541 5.72 -9.86 30.40
CA LEU A 541 5.27 -8.47 30.22
C LEU A 541 4.84 -7.84 31.55
N GLY A 542 4.23 -8.61 32.44
CA GLY A 542 3.93 -8.16 33.81
C GLY A 542 5.20 -7.82 34.60
N LEU A 543 6.19 -8.71 34.57
CA LEU A 543 7.47 -8.52 35.25
C LEU A 543 8.27 -7.31 34.74
N LEU A 544 8.00 -6.86 33.50
CA LEU A 544 8.65 -5.70 32.88
C LEU A 544 7.79 -4.43 32.88
N GLY A 545 6.47 -4.56 32.99
CA GLY A 545 5.51 -3.45 32.85
C GLY A 545 5.59 -2.40 33.94
N GLN A 546 5.05 -1.22 33.69
CA GLN A 546 4.94 -0.14 34.68
C GLN A 546 3.50 -0.06 35.21
N ASP A 547 3.33 0.41 36.45
CA ASP A 547 2.00 0.63 37.03
C ASP A 547 1.26 1.73 36.26
N ASP A 548 0.29 1.33 35.43
CA ASP A 548 -0.66 2.26 34.84
C ASP A 548 -1.89 2.40 35.76
N VAL A 549 -2.13 3.63 36.21
CA VAL A 549 -3.24 4.05 37.08
C VAL A 549 -4.62 3.84 36.42
N SER A 550 -4.68 3.59 35.11
CA SER A 550 -5.91 3.44 34.32
C SER A 550 -6.67 2.13 34.53
N ASP A 551 -6.03 1.08 35.06
CA ASP A 551 -6.66 -0.24 35.26
C ASP A 551 -7.55 -0.32 36.51
N LYS A 552 -7.59 0.72 37.36
CA LYS A 552 -8.42 0.73 38.59
C LYS A 552 -9.93 0.81 38.31
N ASN A 553 -10.35 1.27 37.13
CA ASN A 553 -11.76 1.48 36.82
C ASN A 553 -12.51 0.21 36.39
N GLU A 554 -11.84 -0.86 35.98
CA GLU A 554 -12.50 -2.14 35.67
C GLU A 554 -12.74 -3.02 36.91
N PHE A 555 -12.04 -2.75 38.02
CA PHE A 555 -12.12 -3.55 39.25
C PHE A 555 -13.36 -3.21 40.11
N ASN A 556 -13.84 -1.95 40.06
CA ASN A 556 -15.02 -1.55 40.83
C ASN A 556 -16.35 -2.10 40.27
N ASN A 557 -16.38 -2.58 39.03
CA ASN A 557 -17.60 -3.10 38.40
C ASN A 557 -17.77 -4.63 38.45
N LYS A 558 -16.83 -5.39 39.05
CA LYS A 558 -16.95 -6.86 39.18
C LYS A 558 -17.14 -7.37 40.61
N ASN A 559 -16.85 -6.56 41.62
CA ASN A 559 -17.04 -6.93 43.03
C ASN A 559 -18.51 -6.88 43.52
N LEU A 560 -19.49 -6.83 42.61
CA LEU A 560 -20.93 -6.86 42.93
C LEU A 560 -21.66 -8.14 42.48
N THR A 561 -20.94 -9.17 42.03
CA THR A 561 -21.58 -10.42 41.53
C THR A 561 -21.03 -11.73 42.11
N GLU A 562 -20.20 -11.70 43.15
CA GLU A 562 -19.70 -12.92 43.83
C GLU A 562 -20.05 -12.97 45.33
N LYS A 563 -21.25 -12.49 45.71
CA LYS A 563 -21.86 -12.80 47.01
C LYS A 563 -23.34 -13.12 46.83
N GLY A 564 -23.66 -14.41 46.81
CA GLY A 564 -25.01 -14.92 46.84
C GLY A 564 -25.10 -16.26 46.12
N GLU A 565 -24.88 -17.34 46.87
CA GLU A 565 -25.54 -18.66 46.75
C GLU A 565 -24.69 -19.68 47.54
N ASP A 566 -24.71 -19.52 48.87
CA ASP A 566 -24.65 -20.65 49.79
C ASP A 566 -26.10 -21.06 50.04
N GLU A 567 -26.58 -22.13 49.42
CA GLU A 567 -27.78 -22.84 49.89
C GLU A 567 -27.46 -24.34 49.98
N ASN A 568 -27.31 -24.80 51.22
CA ASN A 568 -27.54 -26.18 51.63
C ASN A 568 -29.05 -26.34 51.85
N GLU A 569 -29.69 -27.20 51.06
CA GLU A 569 -30.81 -28.14 51.30
C GLU A 569 -31.67 -28.35 50.05
#